data_AF-A0A1G0LL70-F1
#
_entry.id   AF-A0A1G0LL70-F1
#
_cell.length_a   1.000
_cell.length_b   1.000
_cell.length_c   1.000
_cell.angle_alpha   90.00
_cell.angle_beta   90.00
_cell.angle_gamma   90.00
#
_symmetry.space_group_name_H-M   'P 1'
#
loop_
_entity.id
_entity.type
_entity.pdbx_description
1 polymer ?
#
loop_
_entity_poly.entity_id
_entity_poly.type
_entity_poly.pdbx_seq_one_letter_code
_entity_poly.pdbx_strand_id
1 'polypeptide(L)' 'MYIARDKNNDLYLFNELPKRGNECWWAPSGVDGTYLRLEKSIYPEVTWDTEPVKVQITAIP' A
#
# COMPACT_ATOMS: atom_id res chain seq x y z
N MET A 1 -6.70 2.70 -6.64
CA MET A 1 -5.79 1.81 -5.88
C MET A 1 -5.52 2.43 -4.51
N TYR A 2 -4.85 1.72 -3.63
CA TYR A 2 -4.55 2.18 -2.27
C TYR A 2 -3.06 1.98 -1.96
N ILE A 3 -2.44 2.94 -1.28
CA ILE A 3 -1.09 2.77 -0.74
C ILE A 3 -1.14 2.70 0.77
N ALA A 4 -0.29 1.86 1.35
CA ALA A 4 -0.11 1.78 2.79
C ALA A 4 1.31 1.31 3.11
N ARG A 5 1.79 1.64 4.31
CA ARG A 5 3.06 1.11 4.81
C ARG A 5 2.86 -0.04 5.77
N ASP A 6 3.79 -0.97 5.81
CA ASP A 6 3.90 -1.95 6.89
C ASP A 6 4.65 -1.36 8.12
N LYS A 7 4.78 -2.15 9.20
CA LYS A 7 5.54 -1.73 10.39
C LYS A 7 7.04 -1.51 10.14
N ASN A 8 7.60 -2.10 9.10
CA ASN A 8 8.99 -1.90 8.69
C ASN A 8 9.17 -0.65 7.82
N ASN A 9 8.10 0.13 7.65
CA ASN A 9 8.08 1.36 6.88
C ASN A 9 8.25 1.11 5.36
N ASP A 10 8.01 -0.11 4.89
CA ASP A 10 7.96 -0.43 3.47
C ASP A 10 6.61 -0.03 2.87
N LEU A 11 6.65 0.51 1.65
CA LEU A 11 5.48 1.05 0.96
C LEU A 11 4.94 0.05 -0.05
N TYR A 12 3.62 -0.18 -0.01
CA TYR A 12 2.94 -1.10 -0.91
C TYR A 12 1.74 -0.44 -1.58
N LEU A 13 1.45 -0.88 -2.80
CA LEU A 13 0.29 -0.55 -3.59
C LEU A 13 -0.65 -1.75 -3.64
N PHE A 14 -1.92 -1.53 -3.34
CA PHE A 14 -2.98 -2.52 -3.35
C PHE A 14 -4.04 -2.15 -4.38
N ASN A 15 -4.55 -3.16 -5.10
CA ASN A 15 -5.65 -2.95 -6.04
C ASN A 15 -6.97 -2.63 -5.33
N GLU A 16 -7.18 -3.23 -4.16
CA GLU A 16 -8.36 -3.09 -3.30
C GLU A 16 -7.97 -2.45 -1.96
N LEU A 17 -8.97 -1.98 -1.19
CA LEU A 17 -8.71 -1.44 0.15
C LEU A 17 -8.16 -2.56 1.05
N PRO A 18 -6.90 -2.48 1.53
CA PRO A 18 -6.35 -3.56 2.32
C PRO A 18 -6.87 -3.53 3.76
N LYS A 19 -6.80 -4.69 4.42
CA LYS A 19 -7.15 -4.84 5.85
C LYS A 19 -5.87 -4.82 6.68
N ARG A 20 -5.86 -4.03 7.77
CA ARG A 20 -4.72 -3.96 8.68
C ARG A 20 -4.58 -5.28 9.44
N GLY A 21 -3.42 -5.92 9.33
CA GLY A 21 -3.00 -7.02 10.19
C GLY A 21 -2.11 -6.52 11.34
N ASN A 22 -1.47 -7.45 12.04
CA ASN A 22 -0.58 -7.09 13.16
C ASN A 22 0.69 -6.37 12.72
N GLU A 23 1.24 -6.70 11.54
CA GLU A 23 2.53 -6.16 11.06
C GLU A 23 2.46 -5.64 9.62
N CYS A 24 1.54 -6.19 8.82
CA CYS A 24 1.38 -5.87 7.40
C CYS A 24 -0.10 -5.66 7.05
N TRP A 25 -0.33 -5.13 5.85
CA TRP A 25 -1.64 -4.97 5.24
C TRP A 25 -1.94 -6.14 4.31
N TRP A 26 -3.16 -6.66 4.37
CA TRP A 26 -3.60 -7.80 3.55
C TRP A 26 -4.63 -7.37 2.52
N ALA A 27 -4.39 -7.72 1.25
CA ALA A 27 -5.42 -7.60 0.23
C ALA A 27 -6.60 -8.53 0.55
N PRO A 28 -7.86 -8.09 0.42
CA PRO A 28 -9.03 -8.90 0.71
C PRO A 28 -9.09 -10.23 -0.06
N SER A 29 -8.57 -10.24 -1.29
CA SER A 29 -8.54 -11.40 -2.18
C SER A 29 -7.43 -12.41 -1.86
N GLY A 30 -6.49 -12.10 -0.96
CA GLY A 30 -5.59 -13.09 -0.33
C GLY A 30 -4.59 -13.83 -1.23
N VAL A 31 -4.52 -13.52 -2.53
CA VAL A 31 -3.57 -14.15 -3.45
C VAL A 31 -2.26 -13.37 -3.49
N ASP A 32 -1.13 -14.07 -3.38
CA ASP A 32 0.20 -13.50 -3.64
C ASP A 32 0.22 -12.85 -5.04
N GLY A 33 0.60 -11.57 -5.11
CA GLY A 33 0.57 -10.76 -6.33
C GLY A 33 -0.53 -9.69 -6.40
N THR A 34 -1.37 -9.59 -5.36
CA THR A 34 -2.40 -8.53 -5.23
C THR A 34 -1.85 -7.17 -4.79
N TYR A 35 -0.55 -7.11 -4.49
CA TYR A 35 0.14 -5.89 -4.09
C TYR A 35 1.53 -5.77 -4.73
N LEU A 36 1.98 -4.53 -4.91
CA LEU A 36 3.31 -4.21 -5.42
C LEU A 36 4.07 -3.42 -4.37
N ARG A 37 5.33 -3.79 -4.10
CA ARG A 37 6.22 -2.96 -3.29
C ARG A 37 6.69 -1.78 -4.14
N LEU A 38 6.61 -0.58 -3.59
CA LEU A 38 7.03 0.66 -4.23
C LEU A 38 8.31 1.20 -3.60
N GLU A 39 8.98 2.12 -4.29
CA GLU A 39 10.05 2.91 -3.69
C GLU A 39 9.47 3.77 -2.57
N LYS A 40 9.94 3.58 -1.34
CA LYS A 40 9.36 4.21 -0.15
C LYS A 40 9.54 5.73 -0.06
N SER A 41 10.38 6.33 -0.90
CA SER A 41 10.65 7.78 -0.90
C SER A 41 9.54 8.60 -1.57
N ILE A 42 8.69 7.97 -2.39
CA ILE A 42 7.72 8.67 -3.26
C ILE A 42 6.46 9.15 -2.51
N TYR A 43 6.22 8.64 -1.30
CA TYR A 43 5.14 9.07 -0.39
C TYR A 43 5.64 9.09 1.07
N PRO A 44 6.47 10.08 1.47
CA PRO A 44 7.04 10.16 2.81
C PRO A 44 6.00 10.43 3.92
N GLU A 45 4.85 10.99 3.57
CA GLU A 45 3.76 11.33 4.49
C GLU A 45 2.92 10.12 4.92
N VAL A 46 2.94 9.03 4.14
CA VAL A 46 2.25 7.78 4.49
C VAL A 46 3.08 7.07 5.56
N THR A 47 2.47 6.66 6.65
CA THR A 47 3.12 5.94 7.75
C THR A 47 2.38 4.65 8.07
N TRP A 48 2.94 3.80 8.95
CA TRP A 48 2.22 2.63 9.45
C TRP A 48 0.88 3.02 10.11
N ASP A 49 0.84 4.15 10.80
CA ASP A 49 -0.32 4.60 11.58
C ASP A 49 -1.42 5.23 10.73
N THR A 50 -1.10 5.74 9.54
CA THR A 50 -2.09 6.29 8.61
C THR A 50 -2.98 5.20 8.02
N GLU A 51 -4.25 5.53 7.79
CA GLU A 51 -5.15 4.69 6.98
C GLU A 51 -4.65 4.60 5.53
N PRO A 52 -5.00 3.53 4.77
CA PRO A 52 -4.57 3.39 3.39
C PRO A 52 -5.04 4.57 2.53
N VAL A 53 -4.10 5.19 1.82
CA VAL A 53 -4.37 6.38 1.02
C VAL A 53 -4.82 5.98 -0.38
N LYS A 54 -5.96 6.48 -0.82
CA LYS A 54 -6.48 6.23 -2.17
C LYS A 54 -5.64 6.99 -3.19
N VAL A 55 -5.17 6.30 -4.23
CA VAL A 55 -4.37 6.85 -5.33
C VAL A 55 -4.87 6.41 -6.70
N GLN A 56 -4.43 7.13 -7.72
CA GLN A 56 -4.65 6.84 -9.13
C GLN A 56 -3.30 6.69 -9.85
N ILE A 57 -3.18 5.68 -10.70
CA ILE A 57 -2.04 5.56 -11.63
C ILE A 57 -2.40 6.31 -12.90
N THR A 58 -1.49 7.17 -13.36
CA THR A 58 -1.61 7.86 -14.64
C THR A 58 -0.40 7.54 -15.50
N ALA A 59 -0.63 7.19 -16.77
CA ALA A 59 0.45 7.16 -17.74
C ALA A 59 0.94 8.60 -17.95
N ILE A 60 2.25 8.79 -17.97
CA ILE A 60 2.84 10.04 -18.47
C ILE A 60 2.86 9.91 -20.00
N PRO A 61 2.25 10.84 -20.75
CA PRO A 61 2.27 10.81 -22.21
C PRO A 61 3.67 10.94 -22.80
#